data_AF-A0A7W8Z3L2-F1
#
_entry.id   AF-A0A7W8Z3L2-F1
#
_cell.length_a   1.000
_cell.length_b   1.000
_cell.length_c   1.000
_cell.angle_alpha   90.00
_cell.angle_beta   90.00
_cell.angle_gamma   90.00
#
_symmetry.space_group_name_H-M   'P 1'
#
loop_
_entity.id
_entity.type
_entity.pdbx_description
1 polymer ?
#
loop_
_entity_poly.entity_id
_entity_poly.type
_entity_poly.pdbx_seq_one_letter_code
_entity_poly.pdbx_strand_id
1 'polypeptide(L)' 'MTAPALVPGHQDGQDEPSGPSPELLDYARKVATDHQAQHHKPISRDALRARLGVSNQLASDLLRHLGTANVST' A
#
# COMPACT_ATOMS: atom_id res chain seq x y z
N MET A 1 36.48 21.22 -17.48
CA MET A 1 36.01 20.81 -16.14
C MET A 1 34.54 21.17 -16.04
N THR A 2 33.64 20.23 -16.35
CA THR A 2 32.19 20.41 -16.27
C THR A 2 31.67 19.80 -14.97
N ALA A 3 31.01 20.62 -14.16
CA ALA A 3 30.42 20.24 -12.88
C ALA A 3 29.23 19.27 -13.07
N PRO A 4 28.95 18.37 -12.10
CA PRO A 4 27.86 17.41 -12.18
C PRO A 4 26.49 18.10 -12.04
N ALA A 5 25.58 17.85 -12.98
CA ALA A 5 24.21 18.30 -12.88
C ALA A 5 23.48 17.52 -11.77
N LEU A 6 23.13 18.27 -10.74
CA LEU A 6 22.24 17.93 -9.64
C LEU A 6 20.93 17.32 -10.18
N VAL A 7 20.56 16.16 -9.64
CA VAL A 7 19.28 15.48 -9.84
C VAL A 7 18.08 16.42 -9.64
N PRO A 8 17.15 16.54 -10.61
CA PRO A 8 15.84 17.11 -10.32
C PRO A 8 14.87 16.01 -9.89
N GLY A 9 14.50 16.07 -8.61
CA GLY A 9 13.16 15.80 -8.13
C GLY A 9 12.67 14.36 -8.22
N HIS A 10 12.67 13.69 -7.07
CA HIS A 10 11.61 12.77 -6.70
C HIS A 10 10.28 13.38 -7.18
N GLN A 11 9.61 12.74 -8.14
CA GLN A 11 8.25 13.10 -8.51
C GLN A 11 7.37 12.66 -7.35
N ASP A 12 7.47 13.44 -6.27
CA ASP A 12 6.51 13.51 -5.18
C ASP A 12 5.27 14.19 -5.79
N GLY A 13 4.58 13.43 -6.63
CA GLY A 13 3.22 13.71 -7.04
C GLY A 13 2.39 13.55 -5.79
N GLN A 14 2.36 14.61 -4.97
CA GLN A 14 1.29 14.91 -4.05
C GLN A 14 0.03 15.15 -4.87
N ASP A 15 -0.51 14.07 -5.45
CA ASP A 15 -1.94 13.93 -5.61
C ASP A 15 -2.44 13.84 -4.18
N GLU A 16 -3.10 14.89 -3.69
CA GLU A 16 -3.93 14.83 -2.49
C GLU A 16 -4.72 13.52 -2.54
N PRO A 17 -4.35 12.49 -1.74
CA PRO A 17 -4.81 11.17 -2.05
C PRO A 17 -6.29 11.15 -1.68
N SER A 18 -7.16 11.05 -2.69
CA SER A 18 -8.54 10.58 -2.50
C SER A 18 -8.58 9.10 -2.07
N GLY A 19 -7.52 8.65 -1.40
CA GLY A 19 -7.19 7.28 -1.06
C GLY A 19 -6.54 7.22 0.34
N PRO A 20 -6.32 6.02 0.85
CA PRO A 20 -5.84 5.77 2.19
C PRO A 20 -4.46 6.38 2.41
N SER A 21 -4.25 6.89 3.62
CA SER A 21 -2.98 7.49 4.02
C SER A 21 -1.81 6.53 3.75
N PRO A 22 -0.64 7.05 3.32
CA PRO A 22 0.52 6.20 2.98
C PRO A 22 0.99 5.34 4.16
N GLU A 23 0.85 5.83 5.40
CA GLU A 23 1.14 5.04 6.61
C GLU A 23 0.19 3.83 6.77
N LEU A 24 -1.10 4.01 6.45
CA LEU A 24 -2.06 2.91 6.48
C LEU A 24 -1.76 1.88 5.39
N LEU A 25 -1.28 2.32 4.23
CA LEU A 25 -0.86 1.42 3.15
C LEU A 25 0.38 0.60 3.54
N ASP A 26 1.38 1.20 4.17
CA ASP A 26 2.55 0.48 4.69
C ASP A 26 2.14 -0.57 5.73
N TYR A 27 1.30 -0.16 6.69
CA TYR A 27 0.80 -1.08 7.70
C TYR A 27 -0.04 -2.22 7.11
N ALA A 28 -0.94 -1.91 6.16
CA ALA A 28 -1.74 -2.91 5.45
C ALA A 28 -0.86 -3.89 4.67
N ARG A 29 0.23 -3.42 4.05
CA ARG A 29 1.20 -4.28 3.34
C ARG A 29 1.94 -5.21 4.30
N LYS A 30 2.36 -4.70 5.45
CA LYS A 30 2.99 -5.52 6.50
C LYS A 30 2.04 -6.60 6.99
N VAL A 31 0.79 -6.24 7.28
CA VAL A 31 -0.26 -7.18 7.70
C VAL A 31 -0.58 -8.20 6.62
N ALA A 32 -0.59 -7.81 5.34
CA ALA A 32 -0.78 -8.72 4.22
C ALA A 32 0.36 -9.74 4.10
N THR A 33 1.61 -9.28 4.22
CA THR A 33 2.81 -10.13 4.17
C THR A 33 2.82 -11.13 5.32
N ASP A 34 2.53 -10.65 6.53
CA ASP A 34 2.42 -11.47 7.74
C ASP A 34 1.31 -12.53 7.61
N HIS A 35 0.15 -12.17 7.07
CA HIS A 35 -0.93 -13.11 6.83
C HIS A 35 -0.55 -14.16 5.76
N GLN A 36 0.11 -13.75 4.68
CA GLN A 36 0.62 -14.68 3.67
C GLN A 36 1.67 -15.63 4.24
N ALA A 37 2.54 -15.17 5.14
CA ALA A 37 3.53 -16.01 5.81
C ALA A 37 2.88 -17.04 6.74
N GLN A 38 1.82 -16.66 7.47
CA GLN A 38 1.13 -17.55 8.42
C GLN A 38 0.16 -18.53 7.76
N HIS A 39 -0.61 -18.06 6.78
CA HIS A 39 -1.73 -18.80 6.20
C HIS A 39 -1.46 -19.29 4.77
N HIS A 40 -0.29 -18.97 4.20
CA HIS A 40 0.09 -19.30 2.82
C HIS A 40 -0.93 -18.83 1.76
N LYS A 41 -1.73 -17.81 2.09
CA LYS A 41 -2.78 -17.26 1.23
C LYS A 41 -2.88 -15.74 1.37
N PRO A 42 -3.14 -14.98 0.30
CA PRO A 42 -3.38 -13.54 0.37
C PRO A 42 -4.41 -13.20 1.45
N ILE A 43 -4.18 -12.08 2.13
CA ILE A 43 -5.08 -11.60 3.17
C ILE A 43 -6.46 -11.27 2.57
N SER A 44 -7.50 -11.69 3.28
CA SER A 44 -8.87 -11.33 2.91
C SER A 44 -9.24 -9.96 3.47
N ARG A 45 -10.17 -9.29 2.79
CA ARG A 45 -10.70 -7.98 3.20
C ARG A 45 -11.17 -7.98 4.66
N ASP A 46 -11.85 -9.06 5.06
CA ASP A 46 -12.38 -9.23 6.40
C ASP A 46 -11.27 -9.36 7.44
N ALA A 47 -10.21 -10.12 7.14
CA ALA A 47 -9.03 -10.21 8.00
C ALA A 47 -8.32 -8.85 8.14
N LEU A 48 -8.25 -8.09 7.05
CA LEU A 48 -7.66 -6.74 7.05
C LEU A 48 -8.51 -5.78 7.90
N ARG A 49 -9.84 -5.84 7.75
CA ARG A 49 -10.81 -5.10 8.58
C ARG A 49 -10.69 -5.45 10.06
N ALA A 50 -10.66 -6.74 10.40
CA ALA A 50 -10.58 -7.22 11.77
C ALA A 50 -9.25 -6.85 12.45
N ARG A 51 -8.14 -6.85 11.70
CA ARG A 51 -6.81 -6.51 12.22
C ARG A 51 -6.58 -5.00 12.36
N LEU A 52 -7.06 -4.19 11.42
CA LEU A 52 -6.84 -2.74 11.41
C LEU A 52 -7.97 -1.95 12.09
N GLY A 53 -9.11 -2.57 12.39
CA GLY A 53 -10.27 -1.89 12.98
C GLY A 53 -10.93 -0.88 12.04
N VAL A 54 -10.77 -1.06 10.72
CA VAL A 54 -11.24 -0.13 9.69
C VAL A 54 -12.63 -0.47 9.17
N SER A 55 -13.26 0.48 8.47
CA SER A 55 -14.52 0.25 7.74
C SER A 55 -14.34 -0.71 6.57
N ASN A 56 -15.43 -1.40 6.18
CA ASN A 56 -15.44 -2.30 5.02
C ASN A 56 -15.04 -1.61 3.71
N GLN A 57 -15.46 -0.35 3.52
CA GLN A 57 -15.06 0.48 2.37
C GLN A 57 -13.56 0.75 2.38
N LEU A 58 -13.00 1.18 3.51
CA LEU A 58 -11.58 1.46 3.66
C LEU A 58 -10.73 0.19 3.46
N ALA A 59 -11.16 -0.95 4.00
CA ALA A 59 -10.49 -2.24 3.75
C ALA A 59 -10.52 -2.66 2.27
N SER A 60 -11.62 -2.38 1.56
CA SER A 60 -11.74 -2.67 0.13
C SER A 60 -10.79 -1.80 -0.68
N ASP A 61 -10.70 -0.52 -0.32
CA ASP A 61 -9.81 0.42 -0.97
C ASP A 61 -8.32 0.06 -0.75
N LEU A 62 -7.95 -0.29 0.49
CA LEU A 62 -6.62 -0.79 0.84
C LEU A 62 -6.26 -2.05 0.02
N LEU A 63 -7.17 -3.02 -0.09
CA LEU A 63 -6.93 -4.22 -0.90
C LEU A 63 -6.76 -3.90 -2.38
N ARG A 64 -7.51 -2.94 -2.91
CA ARG A 64 -7.38 -2.51 -4.30
C ARG A 64 -5.99 -1.93 -4.55
N HIS A 65 -5.52 -1.04 -3.67
CA HIS A 65 -4.16 -0.50 -3.72
C HIS A 65 -3.06 -1.57 -3.60
N LEU A 66 -3.25 -2.57 -2.73
CA LEU A 66 -2.31 -3.69 -2.60
C LEU A 66 -2.31 -4.62 -3.84
N GLY A 67 -3.46 -4.78 -4.50
CA GLY A 67 -3.62 -5.60 -5.70
C GLY A 67 -3.05 -4.96 -6.97
N THR A 68 -3.22 -3.65 -7.16
CA THR A 68 -2.62 -2.92 -8.30
C THR A 68 -1.10 -2.93 -8.26
N ALA A 69 -0.49 -2.85 -7.07
CA ALA A 69 0.97 -2.93 -6.91
C ALA A 69 1.56 -4.32 -7.25
N ASN A 70 0.73 -5.36 -7.29
CA ASN A 70 1.16 -6.75 -7.48
C ASN A 70 0.94 -7.28 -8.92
N VAL A 71 0.35 -6.47 -9.81
CA VAL A 71 0.18 -6.77 -11.25
C VAL A 71 1.24 -6.00 -12.05
N SER A 72 2.50 -6.40 -11.90
CA SER A 72 3.60 -5.98 -12.77
C SER A 72 4.40 -7.22 -13.14
N THR A 73 3.84 -8.01 -14.05
CA THR A 73 4.52 -9.10 -14.78
C THR A 73 3.84 -9.24 -16.13
#